data_AF-A0A968WRJ2-F1
#
_entry.id   AF-A0A968WRJ2-F1
#
_cell.length_a   1.000
_cell.length_b   1.000
_cell.length_c   1.000
_cell.angle_alpha   90.00
_cell.angle_beta   90.00
_cell.angle_gamma   90.00
#
_symmetry.space_group_name_H-M   'P 1'
#
loop_
_entity.id
_entity.type
_entity.pdbx_description
1 polymer ?
#
loop_
_entity_poly.entity_id
_entity_poly.type
_entity_poly.pdbx_seq_one_letter_code
_entity_poly.pdbx_strand_id
1 'polypeptide(L)' 'MRMGAKWFVAVLILYLAGYGVFRATQQEVWQQDGQSYVIFPSGAGLALYYVWRPLTYADGALTGMRFHIGLHQ' A
#
# COMPACT_ATOMS: atom_id res chain seq x y z
N MET A 1 16.64 4.36 27.16
CA MET A 1 15.89 4.70 25.92
C MET A 1 16.51 4.23 24.59
N ARG A 2 17.67 3.52 24.54
CA ARG A 2 18.36 3.24 23.26
C ARG A 2 17.93 1.98 22.49
N MET A 3 17.38 0.97 23.16
CA MET A 3 17.04 -0.31 22.50
C MET A 3 15.69 -0.25 21.78
N GLY A 4 14.69 0.43 22.37
CA GLY A 4 13.37 0.60 21.76
C GLY A 4 13.38 1.38 20.46
N ALA A 5 14.25 2.40 20.34
CA ALA A 5 14.38 3.19 19.12
C ALA A 5 14.88 2.35 17.92
N LYS A 6 15.82 1.43 18.15
CA LYS A 6 16.34 0.55 17.08
C LYS A 6 15.26 -0.41 16.57
N TRP A 7 14.51 -1.01 17.49
CA TRP A 7 13.38 -1.88 17.12
C TRP A 7 12.28 -1.13 16.41
N PHE A 8 11.92 0.06 16.89
CA PHE A 8 10.96 0.92 16.22
C PHE A 8 11.40 1.26 14.79
N VAL A 9 12.66 1.66 14.59
CA VAL A 9 13.21 1.93 13.26
C VAL A 9 13.16 0.67 12.38
N ALA A 10 13.54 -0.50 12.91
CA ALA A 10 13.48 -1.75 12.17
C ALA A 10 12.04 -2.09 11.74
N VAL A 11 11.06 -1.96 12.64
CA VAL A 11 9.63 -2.17 12.33
C VAL A 11 9.14 -1.19 11.29
N LEU A 12 9.52 0.08 11.39
CA LEU A 12 9.14 1.11 10.41
C LEU A 12 9.72 0.81 9.02
N ILE A 13 10.98 0.38 8.94
CA ILE A 13 11.61 -0.03 7.68
C ILE A 13 10.88 -1.23 7.08
N LEU A 14 10.58 -2.25 7.88
CA LEU A 14 9.84 -3.43 7.43
C LEU A 14 8.43 -3.07 6.95
N TYR A 15 7.76 -2.14 7.64
CA TYR A 15 6.44 -1.65 7.24
C TYR A 15 6.49 -0.91 5.89
N LEU A 16 7.45 -0.01 5.70
CA LEU A 16 7.63 0.71 4.43
C LEU A 16 8.01 -0.23 3.28
N ALA A 17 8.96 -1.13 3.50
CA ALA A 17 9.40 -2.10 2.51
C ALA A 17 8.28 -3.09 2.15
N GLY A 18 7.53 -3.56 3.15
CA GLY A 18 6.39 -4.45 2.95
C GLY A 18 5.32 -3.82 2.08
N TYR A 19 5.00 -2.55 2.31
CA TYR A 19 4.11 -1.81 1.42
C TYR A 19 4.68 -1.66 0.00
N GLY A 20 5.98 -1.36 -0.13
CA GLY A 20 6.67 -1.27 -1.43
C GLY A 20 6.52 -2.54 -2.27
N VAL A 21 6.73 -3.71 -1.67
CA VAL A 21 6.52 -5.00 -2.34
C VAL A 21 5.04 -5.24 -2.64
N PHE A 22 4.15 -4.93 -1.68
CA PHE A 22 2.72 -5.09 -1.85
C PHE A 22 2.20 -4.28 -3.04
N ARG A 23 2.50 -2.98 -3.12
CA ARG A 23 2.06 -2.13 -4.24
C ARG A 23 2.59 -2.61 -5.58
N ALA A 24 3.84 -3.10 -5.63
CA ALA A 24 4.44 -3.56 -6.89
C ALA A 24 3.81 -4.85 -7.42
N THR A 25 3.32 -5.70 -6.52
CA THR A 25 2.73 -7.01 -6.87
C THR A 25 1.21 -6.97 -7.01
N GLN A 26 0.56 -5.93 -6.50
CA GLN A 26 -0.89 -5.74 -6.56
C GLN A 26 -1.26 -4.48 -7.35
N GLN A 27 -0.43 -4.08 -8.32
CA GLN A 27 -0.71 -2.94 -9.16
C GLN A 27 -1.43 -3.35 -10.44
N GLU A 28 -2.47 -2.60 -10.81
CA GLU A 28 -3.12 -2.69 -12.10
C GLU A 28 -3.21 -1.30 -12.74
N VAL A 29 -3.18 -1.23 -14.07
CA VAL A 29 -3.48 0.01 -14.81
C VAL A 29 -4.91 -0.10 -15.31
N TRP A 30 -5.77 0.82 -14.89
CA TRP A 30 -7.14 0.83 -15.35
C TRP A 30 -7.22 1.43 -16.76
N GLN A 31 -7.71 0.65 -17.72
CA GLN A 31 -7.75 1.11 -19.12
C GLN A 31 -8.68 2.32 -19.34
N GLN A 32 -9.66 2.53 -18.45
CA GLN A 32 -10.64 3.61 -18.58
C GLN A 32 -10.03 5.01 -18.39
N ASP A 33 -9.08 5.16 -17.46
CA ASP A 33 -8.47 6.46 -17.14
C ASP A 33 -6.93 6.47 -17.23
N GLY A 34 -6.34 5.32 -17.59
CA GLY A 34 -4.90 5.13 -17.73
C GLY A 34 -4.13 5.23 -16.40
N GLN A 35 -4.82 5.28 -15.26
CA GLN A 35 -4.17 5.44 -13.96
C GLN A 35 -3.72 4.09 -13.41
N SER A 36 -2.63 4.14 -12.63
CA SER A 36 -2.18 2.98 -11.85
C SER A 36 -2.90 2.92 -10.51
N TYR A 37 -3.38 1.73 -10.18
CA TYR A 37 -4.11 1.43 -8.96
C TYR A 37 -3.40 0.35 -8.16
N VAL A 38 -3.31 0.53 -6.85
CA VAL A 38 -3.05 -0.58 -5.92
C VAL A 38 -4.38 -1.27 -5.62
N ILE A 39 -4.43 -2.56 -5.90
CA ILE A 39 -5.59 -3.41 -5.74
C ILE A 39 -5.52 -4.12 -4.39
N PHE A 40 -6.55 -3.95 -3.58
CA PHE A 40 -6.74 -4.73 -2.37
C PHE A 40 -7.68 -5.91 -2.70
N PRO A 41 -7.23 -7.17 -2.59
CA PRO A 41 -8.00 -8.33 -3.07
C PRO A 41 -9.33 -8.50 -2.32
N SER A 42 -10.34 -9.07 -2.96
CA SER A 42 -11.62 -9.35 -2.29
C SER A 42 -11.44 -10.29 -1.09
N GLY A 43 -12.27 -10.13 -0.05
CA GLY A 43 -12.13 -10.85 1.22
C GLY A 43 -11.14 -10.19 2.18
N ALA A 44 -9.85 -10.53 2.05
CA ALA A 44 -8.80 -10.01 2.95
C ALA A 44 -8.44 -8.54 2.70
N GLY A 45 -8.89 -7.95 1.60
CA GLY A 45 -8.53 -6.60 1.18
C GLY A 45 -8.91 -5.50 2.15
N LEU A 46 -9.98 -5.66 2.94
CA LEU A 46 -10.32 -4.65 3.94
C LEU A 46 -9.28 -4.60 5.07
N ALA A 47 -8.82 -5.75 5.54
CA ALA A 47 -7.76 -5.82 6.55
C ALA A 47 -6.44 -5.28 6.01
N LEU A 48 -6.06 -5.70 4.79
CA LEU A 48 -4.86 -5.19 4.11
C LEU A 48 -4.94 -3.68 3.88
N TYR A 49 -6.12 -3.17 3.50
CA TYR A 49 -6.35 -1.74 3.36
C TYR A 49 -6.04 -1.02 4.66
N TYR A 50 -6.57 -1.46 5.80
CA TYR A 50 -6.28 -0.79 7.07
C TYR A 50 -4.81 -0.89 7.50
N VAL A 51 -4.13 -2.00 7.22
CA VAL A 51 -2.69 -2.13 7.45
C VAL A 51 -1.91 -1.12 6.63
N TRP A 52 -2.25 -0.95 5.34
CA TRP A 52 -1.50 -0.12 4.40
C TRP A 52 -2.06 1.30 4.23
N ARG A 53 -3.17 1.64 4.88
CA ARG A 53 -3.93 2.88 4.67
C ARG A 53 -3.07 4.15 4.76
N PRO A 54 -2.23 4.34 5.79
CA PRO A 54 -1.40 5.54 5.89
C PRO A 54 -0.47 5.70 4.68
N LEU A 55 0.20 4.62 4.28
CA LEU A 55 1.15 4.63 3.16
C LEU A 55 0.44 4.75 1.81
N THR A 56 -0.77 4.22 1.70
CA THR A 56 -1.58 4.29 0.48
C THR A 56 -2.02 5.73 0.17
N TYR A 57 -2.43 6.50 1.17
CA TYR A 57 -2.70 7.94 0.97
C TYR A 57 -1.43 8.74 0.68
N ALA A 58 -0.33 8.43 1.37
CA ALA A 58 0.95 9.10 1.13
C ALA A 58 1.45 8.81 -0.30
N ASP A 59 1.37 7.57 -0.75
CA ASP A 59 1.75 7.17 -2.10
C ASP A 59 0.91 7.86 -3.16
N GLY A 60 -0.42 7.88 -2.99
CA GLY A 60 -1.30 8.58 -3.93
C GLY A 60 -1.01 10.09 -4.02
N ALA A 61 -0.66 10.73 -2.90
CA ALA A 61 -0.24 12.13 -2.90
C ALA A 61 1.11 12.37 -3.59
N LEU A 62 2.02 11.40 -3.57
CA LEU A 62 3.37 11.51 -4.13
C LEU A 62 3.48 11.07 -5.59
N THR A 63 2.72 10.05 -5.98
CA THR A 63 2.85 9.38 -7.30
C THR A 63 1.61 9.53 -8.17
N GLY A 64 0.50 10.00 -7.62
CA GLY A 64 -0.80 10.00 -8.30
C GLY A 64 -1.44 8.62 -8.39
N MET A 65 -0.83 7.57 -7.83
CA MET A 65 -1.46 6.25 -7.74
C MET A 65 -2.78 6.31 -6.99
N ARG A 66 -3.74 5.55 -7.47
CA ARG A 66 -5.03 5.36 -6.83
C ARG A 66 -5.08 3.98 -6.18
N PHE A 67 -6.18 3.68 -5.52
CA PHE A 67 -6.37 2.39 -4.88
C PHE A 67 -7.86 2.08 -4.73
N HIS A 68 -8.20 0.80 -4.70
CA HIS A 68 -9.53 0.34 -4.32
C HIS A 68 -9.52 -1.10 -3.84
N ILE A 69 -10.65 -1.54 -3.28
CA ILE A 69 -10.87 -2.91 -2.83
C ILE A 69 -11.66 -3.65 -3.91
N GLY A 70 -11.22 -4.87 -4.25
CA GLY A 70 -11.72 -5.66 -5.38
C GLY A 70 -10.98 -5.31 -6.68
N LEU A 71 -11.20 -6.11 -7.73
CA LEU A 71 -10.64 -5.86 -9.08
C LEU A 71 -11.46 -4.80 -9.83
N HIS A 72 -10.84 -4.14 -10.81
CA HIS A 72 -11.59 -3.32 -11.76
C HIS A 72 -12.58 -4.21 -12.53
N GLN A 73 -13.81 -3.73 -12.73
CA GLN A 73 -14.85 -4.37 -13.55
C GLN A 73 -15.04 -3.62 -14.85
#